data_AF-A0A6J4SXC6-F1
#
_entry.id   AF-A0A6J4SXC6-F1
#
_cell.length_a   1.000
_cell.length_b   1.000
_cell.length_c   1.000
_cell.angle_alpha   90.00
_cell.angle_beta   90.00
_cell.angle_gamma   90.00
#
_symmetry.space_group_name_H-M   'P 1'
#
loop_
_entity.id
_entity.type
_entity.pdbx_description
1 polymer ?
#
loop_
_entity_poly.entity_id
_entity_poly.type
_entity_poly.pdbx_seq_one_letter_code
_entity_poly.pdbx_strand_id
1 'polypeptide(L)'
;MTVVDTNVWVDHLRAPDPALASLLREKRALMRPYVLGELVLGAFAARSTVLARLAVLPPAPVAPHGDVMRLIEAEALYGIGYVDAHLLASARATLQARL
;
A
#
# COMPACT_ATOMS: atom_id res chain seq x y z
N MET A 1 -4.61 3.05 11.84
CA MET A 1 -3.78 2.29 10.88
C MET A 1 -3.83 2.99 9.51
N THR A 2 -2.80 2.89 8.68
CA THR A 2 -2.64 3.65 7.42
C THR A 2 -2.05 2.73 6.36
N VAL A 3 -2.71 2.64 5.21
CA VAL A 3 -2.15 1.98 4.02
C VAL A 3 -1.20 2.97 3.36
N VAL A 4 0.00 2.50 3.01
CA VAL A 4 1.04 3.33 2.39
C VAL A 4 1.21 2.90 0.94
N ASP A 5 1.19 3.89 0.05
CA ASP A 5 1.36 3.73 -1.39
C ASP A 5 2.82 3.37 -1.75
N THR A 6 3.03 2.72 -2.89
CA THR A 6 4.35 2.36 -3.42
C THR A 6 5.24 3.58 -3.62
N ASN A 7 4.72 4.71 -4.14
CA ASN A 7 5.52 5.91 -4.36
C ASN A 7 6.04 6.49 -3.04
N VAL A 8 5.21 6.51 -2.00
CA VAL A 8 5.61 6.98 -0.65
C VAL A 8 6.70 6.07 -0.06
N TRP A 9 6.62 4.76 -0.29
CA TRP A 9 7.70 3.84 0.07
C TRP A 9 8.98 4.11 -0.69
N VAL A 10 8.92 4.26 -2.00
CA VAL A 10 10.09 4.54 -2.86
C VAL A 10 10.77 5.83 -2.42
N ASP A 11 10.01 6.88 -2.14
CA ASP A 11 10.53 8.16 -1.67
C ASP A 11 11.18 8.01 -0.30
N HIS A 12 10.52 7.35 0.66
CA HIS A 12 11.08 7.10 1.99
C HIS A 12 12.38 6.28 1.97
N LEU A 13 12.49 5.31 1.04
CA LEU A 13 13.70 4.50 0.87
C LEU A 13 14.86 5.27 0.25
N ARG A 14 14.59 6.33 -0.53
CA ARG A 14 15.61 7.24 -1.08
C ARG A 14 16.03 8.30 -0.06
N ALA A 15 15.06 8.88 0.64
CA ALA A 15 15.26 9.88 1.68
C ALA A 15 14.19 9.68 2.77
N PRO A 16 14.58 9.49 4.05
CA PRO A 16 13.60 9.18 5.09
C PRO A 16 12.48 10.23 5.22
N ASP A 17 11.25 9.83 4.90
CA ASP A 17 10.04 10.60 5.19
C ASP A 17 9.72 10.55 6.70
N PRO A 18 9.67 11.70 7.41
CA PRO A 18 9.40 11.74 8.86
C PRO A 18 8.00 11.25 9.26
N ALA A 19 6.99 11.49 8.42
CA ALA A 19 5.62 11.06 8.68
C ALA A 19 5.52 9.54 8.59
N LEU A 20 6.10 8.93 7.54
CA LEU A 20 6.14 7.48 7.43
C LEU A 20 6.98 6.84 8.55
N ALA A 21 8.10 7.47 8.92
CA ALA A 21 8.90 7.00 10.05
C ALA A 21 8.10 6.97 11.36
N SER A 22 7.27 7.98 11.63
CA SER A 22 6.40 7.97 12.81
C SER A 22 5.32 6.89 12.73
N LEU A 23 4.69 6.70 11.58
CA LEU A 23 3.69 5.64 11.39
C LEU A 23 4.29 4.24 11.60
N LEU A 24 5.52 4.02 11.16
CA LEU A 24 6.23 2.75 11.37
C LEU A 24 6.55 2.52 12.85
N ARG A 25 7.06 3.55 13.53
CA ARG A 25 7.37 3.50 14.97
C ARG A 25 6.12 3.26 15.82
N GLU A 26 4.99 3.86 15.45
CA GLU A 26 3.70 3.68 16.11
C GLU A 26 2.99 2.38 15.71
N LYS A 27 3.58 1.54 14.84
CA LYS A 27 2.98 0.32 14.30
C LYS A 27 1.63 0.57 13.62
N ARG A 28 1.47 1.74 13.01
CA ARG A 28 0.25 2.18 12.34
C ARG A 28 0.33 2.01 10.83
N ALA A 29 1.50 1.83 10.24
CA ALA A 29 1.66 1.52 8.82
C ALA A 29 1.24 0.07 8.53
N LEU A 30 0.43 -0.12 7.49
CA LEU A 30 0.03 -1.43 6.97
C LEU A 30 0.69 -1.65 5.61
N MET A 31 1.09 -2.89 5.33
CA MET A 31 1.66 -3.29 4.04
C MET A 31 0.60 -4.01 3.20
N ARG A 32 0.51 -3.67 1.92
CA ARG A 32 -0.32 -4.43 0.97
C ARG A 32 0.52 -5.43 0.20
N PRO A 33 0.03 -6.65 -0.04
CA PRO A 33 0.76 -7.63 -0.85
C PRO A 33 1.14 -7.07 -2.24
N TYR A 34 0.26 -6.28 -2.87
CA TYR A 34 0.53 -5.70 -4.18
C TYR A 34 1.57 -4.58 -4.14
N VAL A 35 1.52 -3.69 -3.13
CA VAL A 35 2.55 -2.67 -2.90
C VAL A 35 3.91 -3.33 -2.62
N LEU A 36 3.95 -4.37 -1.79
CA LEU A 36 5.17 -5.14 -1.55
C LEU A 36 5.69 -5.76 -2.85
N GLY A 37 4.79 -6.29 -3.70
CA GLY A 37 5.13 -6.80 -5.02
C GLY A 37 5.77 -5.74 -5.92
N GLU A 38 5.22 -4.52 -5.97
CA GLU A 38 5.80 -3.42 -6.74
C GLU A 38 7.18 -2.99 -6.21
N LEU A 39 7.34 -2.96 -4.88
CA LEU A 39 8.65 -2.72 -4.27
C LEU A 39 9.64 -3.85 -4.57
N VAL A 40 9.19 -5.10 -4.64
CA VAL A 40 10.02 -6.20 -5.14
C VAL A 40 10.41 -5.96 -6.61
N LEU A 41 9.61 -5.31 -7.45
CA LEU A 41 10.04 -4.99 -8.82
C LEU A 41 10.99 -3.78 -8.88
N GLY A 42 10.96 -2.90 -7.88
CA GLY A 42 11.76 -1.68 -7.82
C GLY A 42 13.26 -1.86 -7.49
N ALA A 43 14.06 -0.86 -7.86
CA ALA A 43 15.49 -0.80 -7.58
C ALA A 43 15.81 0.16 -6.40
N PHE A 44 16.42 -0.36 -5.33
CA PHE A 44 16.89 0.41 -4.17
C PHE A 44 18.00 -0.31 -3.41
N ALA A 45 18.77 0.43 -2.60
CA ALA A 45 19.88 -0.09 -1.81
C ALA A 45 19.40 -0.98 -0.64
N ALA A 46 20.29 -1.84 -0.12
CA ALA A 46 20.01 -2.73 1.02
C ALA A 46 18.74 -3.60 0.85
N ARG A 47 18.46 -3.97 -0.41
CA ARG A 47 17.19 -4.54 -0.88
C ARG A 47 16.68 -5.73 -0.05
N SER A 48 17.54 -6.70 0.22
CA SER A 48 17.18 -7.89 1.00
C SER A 48 16.72 -7.54 2.43
N THR A 49 17.49 -6.70 3.13
CA THR A 49 17.18 -6.25 4.49
C THR A 49 15.90 -5.42 4.55
N VAL A 50 15.72 -4.51 3.59
CA VAL A 50 14.51 -3.68 3.50
C VAL A 50 13.29 -4.54 3.24
N LEU A 51 13.32 -5.40 2.22
CA LEU A 51 12.18 -6.26 1.89
C LEU A 51 11.82 -7.21 3.05
N ALA A 52 12.79 -7.76 3.76
CA ALA A 52 12.53 -8.58 4.95
C ALA A 52 11.79 -7.81 6.05
N ARG A 53 12.11 -6.53 6.26
CA ARG A 53 11.42 -5.67 7.23
C ARG A 53 10.02 -5.27 6.76
N LEU A 54 9.85 -5.02 5.47
CA LEU A 54 8.55 -4.68 4.89
C LEU A 54 7.59 -5.87 4.90
N ALA A 55 8.10 -7.09 4.69
CA ALA A 55 7.30 -8.31 4.65
C ALA A 55 6.68 -8.71 6.00
N VAL A 56 7.22 -8.21 7.13
CA VAL A 56 6.69 -8.48 8.48
C VAL A 56 5.74 -7.39 8.98
N LEU A 57 5.49 -6.35 8.19
CA LEU A 57 4.49 -5.35 8.53
C LEU A 57 3.08 -5.95 8.52
N PRO A 58 2.17 -5.46 9.37
CA PRO A 58 0.80 -5.96 9.39
C PRO A 58 0.15 -5.81 8.00
N PRO A 59 -0.45 -6.88 7.45
CA PRO A 59 -1.06 -6.81 6.14
C PRO A 59 -2.32 -5.95 6.19
N ALA A 60 -2.54 -5.13 5.16
CA ALA A 60 -3.79 -4.42 5.01
C ALA A 60 -4.87 -5.32 4.34
N PRO A 61 -6.16 -5.14 4.67
CA PRO A 61 -7.25 -5.98 4.12
C PRO A 61 -7.34 -5.85 2.61
N VAL A 62 -7.23 -6.95 1.86
CA VAL A 62 -7.32 -6.96 0.39
C VAL A 62 -8.78 -6.94 -0.04
N ALA A 63 -9.14 -5.98 -0.90
CA ALA A 63 -10.48 -5.93 -1.48
C ALA A 63 -10.70 -7.13 -2.42
N PRO A 64 -11.85 -7.83 -2.33
CA PRO A 64 -12.19 -8.88 -3.30
C PRO A 64 -12.16 -8.35 -4.73
N HIS A 65 -11.70 -9.18 -5.67
CA HIS A 65 -11.60 -8.82 -7.09
C HIS A 65 -12.91 -8.21 -7.63
N GLY A 66 -14.05 -8.85 -7.35
CA GLY A 66 -15.36 -8.36 -7.82
C GLY A 66 -15.75 -6.99 -7.25
N ASP A 67 -15.35 -6.68 -6.02
CA ASP A 67 -15.60 -5.36 -5.42
C ASP A 67 -14.73 -4.28 -6.08
N VAL A 68 -13.50 -4.62 -6.44
CA VAL A 68 -12.59 -3.72 -7.17
C VAL A 68 -13.14 -3.45 -8.56
N MET A 69 -13.60 -4.48 -9.29
CA MET A 69 -14.21 -4.30 -10.61
C MET A 69 -15.46 -3.42 -10.55
N ARG A 70 -16.31 -3.63 -9.54
CA ARG A 70 -17.51 -2.81 -9.33
C ARG A 70 -17.16 -1.35 -9.03
N LEU A 71 -16.12 -1.12 -8.24
CA LEU A 71 -15.63 0.23 -7.94
C LEU A 71 -15.07 0.93 -9.18
N ILE A 72 -14.29 0.22 -10.01
CA ILE A 72 -13.71 0.77 -11.24
C ILE A 72 -14.82 1.30 -12.15
N GLU A 73 -15.88 0.52 -12.37
CA GLU A 73 -17.00 0.94 -13.20
C GLU A 73 -17.84 2.04 -12.53
N ALA A 74 -18.12 1.92 -11.23
CA ALA A 74 -18.97 2.87 -10.52
C ALA A 74 -18.37 4.28 -10.44
N GLU A 75 -17.04 4.39 -10.33
CA GLU A 75 -16.33 5.65 -10.15
C GLU A 75 -15.52 6.04 -11.42
N ALA A 76 -15.71 5.32 -12.53
CA ALA A 76 -15.01 5.53 -13.80
C ALA A 76 -13.47 5.65 -13.66
N LEU A 77 -12.86 4.72 -12.91
CA LEU A 77 -11.42 4.74 -12.58
C LEU A 77 -10.53 4.26 -13.74
N TYR A 78 -10.72 4.82 -14.92
CA TYR A 78 -9.97 4.45 -16.11
C TYR A 78 -8.57 5.09 -16.11
N GLY A 79 -7.56 4.34 -16.55
CA GLY A 79 -6.19 4.85 -16.75
C GLY A 79 -5.28 4.86 -15.52
N ILE A 80 -5.75 4.48 -14.33
CA ILE A 80 -4.93 4.49 -13.09
C ILE A 80 -4.14 3.21 -12.84
N GLY A 81 -4.33 2.15 -13.64
CA GLY A 81 -3.70 0.86 -13.38
C GLY A 81 -4.39 0.05 -12.28
N TYR A 82 -4.23 -1.27 -12.33
CA TYR A 82 -5.07 -2.18 -11.54
C TYR A 82 -4.67 -2.23 -10.06
N VAL A 83 -3.39 -2.06 -9.74
CA VAL A 83 -2.91 -2.02 -8.35
C VAL A 83 -3.42 -0.77 -7.63
N ASP A 84 -3.45 0.38 -8.30
CA ASP A 84 -3.98 1.63 -7.74
C ASP A 84 -5.50 1.55 -7.53
N ALA A 85 -6.24 0.93 -8.45
CA ALA A 85 -7.65 0.62 -8.23
C ALA A 85 -7.87 -0.28 -7.00
N HIS A 86 -6.99 -1.28 -6.81
CA HIS A 86 -6.97 -2.11 -5.61
C HIS A 86 -6.70 -1.30 -4.34
N LEU A 87 -5.78 -0.34 -4.37
CA LEU A 87 -5.45 0.56 -3.26
C LEU A 87 -6.65 1.42 -2.87
N LEU A 88 -7.40 1.95 -3.84
CA LEU A 88 -8.61 2.73 -3.59
C LEU A 88 -9.73 1.90 -2.97
N ALA A 89 -10.03 0.72 -3.54
CA ALA A 89 -11.06 -0.19 -3.01
C ALA A 89 -10.78 -0.61 -1.56
N SER A 90 -9.52 -0.93 -1.33
CA SER A 90 -8.93 -1.23 -0.05
C SER A 90 -9.03 -0.10 0.99
N ALA A 91 -8.74 1.14 0.59
CA ALA A 91 -8.86 2.30 1.46
C ALA A 91 -10.33 2.54 1.85
N ARG A 92 -11.25 2.42 0.88
CA ARG A 92 -12.70 2.53 1.10
C ARG A 92 -13.21 1.48 2.09
N ALA A 93 -12.81 0.21 1.93
CA ALA A 93 -13.17 -0.86 2.86
C ALA A 93 -12.62 -0.62 4.28
N THR A 94 -11.40 -0.09 4.38
CA THR A 94 -10.77 0.24 5.69
C THR A 94 -11.49 1.41 6.39
N LEU A 95 -12.02 2.38 5.64
CA LEU A 95 -12.83 3.47 6.20
C LEU A 95 -14.19 2.97 6.67
N GLN A 96 -14.84 2.08 5.90
CA GLN A 96 -16.12 1.48 6.28
C GLN A 96 -16.01 0.62 7.54
N ALA A 97 -14.90 -0.08 7.74
CA ALA A 97 -14.66 -0.87 8.95
C ALA A 97 -14.37 -0.04 10.23
N ARG A 98 -14.33 1.30 10.13
CA ARG A 98 -14.07 2.22 11.26
C ARG A 98 -15.29 3.01 11.73
N LEU A 99 -16.40 2.94 10.99
CA LEU A 99 -17.70 3.51 11.34
C LEU A 99 -18.57 2.40 11.96
#